data_AF-A3U8R6-F1
#
_entry.id   AF-A3U8R6-F1
#
_cell.length_a   1.000
_cell.length_b   1.000
_cell.length_c   1.000
_cell.angle_alpha   90.00
_cell.angle_beta   90.00
_cell.angle_gamma   90.00
#
_symmetry.space_group_name_H-M   'P 1'
#
loop_
_entity.id
_entity.type
_entity.pdbx_description
1 polymer ?
#
loop_
_entity_poly.entity_id
_entity_poly.type
_entity_poly.pdbx_seq_one_letter_code
_entity_poly.pdbx_strand_id
1 'polypeptide(L)'
;MKRLLLVLALVVGFTFTTQAQSASTKKADVAIEQAAKAKVATLKSTLDLDVKQVKLMEQNLSQFEAHKKQVMDADISATAKSEKIAKMETYRLESVKQILTNDQYNQYVALLGKK
;
A
#
# COMPACT_ATOMS: atom_id res chain seq x y z
N MET A 1 -48.49 43.56 21.50
CA MET A 1 -48.62 42.18 20.98
C MET A 1 -47.40 41.92 20.11
N LYS A 2 -46.44 41.14 20.62
CA LYS A 2 -46.27 39.71 20.27
C LYS A 2 -45.71 39.54 18.86
N ARG A 3 -44.52 38.92 18.82
CA ARG A 3 -43.94 38.12 17.71
C ARG A 3 -43.20 38.98 16.67
N LEU A 4 -42.03 38.62 16.14
CA LEU A 4 -41.32 37.34 16.07
C LEU A 4 -39.92 37.63 15.48
N LEU A 5 -38.90 36.90 15.95
CA LEU A 5 -37.67 36.45 15.24
C LEU A 5 -36.72 37.52 14.67
N LEU A 6 -35.57 37.82 15.29
CA LEU A 6 -34.38 36.94 15.41
C LEU A 6 -33.92 36.42 14.04
N VAL A 7 -33.16 37.23 13.31
CA VAL A 7 -32.34 36.78 12.17
C VAL A 7 -30.89 37.10 12.52
N LEU A 8 -30.35 36.28 13.40
CA LEU A 8 -28.92 36.17 13.64
C LEU A 8 -28.39 35.26 12.51
N ALA A 9 -28.06 35.85 11.36
CA ALA A 9 -27.43 35.13 10.25
C ALA A 9 -25.98 34.83 10.63
N LEU A 10 -25.81 33.70 11.32
CA LEU A 10 -24.54 33.13 11.71
C LEU A 10 -23.81 32.64 10.46
N VAL A 11 -23.03 33.51 9.81
CA VAL A 11 -22.08 33.11 8.77
C VAL A 11 -20.84 32.54 9.46
N VAL A 12 -20.96 31.32 9.97
CA VAL A 12 -19.77 30.52 10.30
C VAL A 12 -19.39 29.83 9.00
N GLY A 13 -18.39 30.39 8.32
CA GLY A 13 -17.76 29.78 7.17
C GLY A 13 -17.28 28.38 7.54
N PHE A 14 -17.91 27.37 6.94
CA PHE A 14 -17.45 25.99 6.97
C PHE A 14 -16.14 25.88 6.19
N THR A 15 -15.01 26.11 6.85
CA THR A 15 -13.68 25.75 6.33
C THR A 15 -13.08 24.62 7.17
N PHE A 16 -13.74 23.46 7.21
CA PHE A 16 -13.18 22.27 7.84
C PHE A 16 -13.59 20.99 7.12
N THR A 17 -13.08 20.76 5.90
CA THR A 17 -13.20 19.40 5.31
C THR A 17 -11.93 18.86 4.63
N THR A 18 -10.83 19.62 4.55
CA THR A 18 -9.63 19.12 3.83
C THR A 18 -8.60 18.38 4.68
N GLN A 19 -8.69 18.38 6.02
CA GLN A 19 -7.68 17.73 6.88
C GLN A 19 -7.97 16.26 7.23
N ALA A 20 -9.23 15.80 7.07
CA ALA A 20 -9.61 14.42 7.38
C ALA A 20 -9.03 13.41 6.36
N GLN A 21 -8.88 13.83 5.10
CA GLN A 21 -8.36 12.98 4.03
C GLN A 21 -6.85 12.75 4.16
N SER A 22 -6.07 13.75 4.57
CA SER A 22 -4.62 13.60 4.77
C SER A 22 -4.27 12.70 5.96
N ALA A 23 -5.06 12.75 7.04
CA ALA A 23 -4.85 11.89 8.21
C ALA A 23 -5.20 10.41 7.92
N SER A 24 -6.21 10.14 7.09
CA SER A 24 -6.58 8.78 6.72
C SER A 24 -5.58 8.15 5.75
N THR A 25 -5.08 8.90 4.76
CA THR A 25 -4.03 8.44 3.85
C THR A 25 -2.74 8.10 4.60
N LYS A 26 -2.28 8.98 5.51
CA LYS A 26 -1.07 8.74 6.30
C LYS A 26 -1.17 7.49 7.19
N LYS A 27 -2.36 7.19 7.73
CA LYS A 27 -2.60 5.95 8.50
C LYS A 27 -2.57 4.70 7.61
N ALA A 28 -3.12 4.78 6.40
CA ALA A 28 -3.10 3.68 5.45
C ALA A 28 -1.66 3.35 5.00
N ASP A 29 -0.84 4.36 4.75
CA ASP A 29 0.58 4.18 4.36
C ASP A 29 1.37 3.47 5.47
N VAL A 30 1.18 3.88 6.74
CA VAL A 30 1.81 3.22 7.88
C VAL A 30 1.37 1.75 8.02
N ALA A 31 0.10 1.45 7.80
CA ALA A 31 -0.39 0.07 7.84
C ALA A 31 0.21 -0.79 6.72
N ILE A 32 0.36 -0.24 5.52
CA ILE A 32 1.02 -0.92 4.40
C ILE A 32 2.49 -1.22 4.72
N GLU A 33 3.22 -0.24 5.26
CA GLU A 33 4.62 -0.43 5.67
C GLU A 33 4.76 -1.51 6.76
N GLN A 34 3.89 -1.50 7.77
CA GLN A 34 3.92 -2.49 8.84
C GLN A 34 3.61 -3.90 8.32
N ALA A 35 2.62 -4.03 7.43
CA ALA A 35 2.29 -5.30 6.80
C ALA A 35 3.45 -5.82 5.93
N ALA A 36 4.13 -4.94 5.20
CA ALA A 36 5.32 -5.29 4.42
C ALA A 36 6.44 -5.80 5.32
N LYS A 37 6.74 -5.08 6.42
CA LYS A 37 7.73 -5.50 7.44
C LYS A 37 7.41 -6.87 8.02
N ALA A 38 6.16 -7.12 8.40
CA ALA A 38 5.74 -8.40 8.96
C ALA A 38 5.93 -9.55 7.96
N LYS A 39 5.53 -9.36 6.69
CA LYS A 39 5.75 -10.35 5.62
C LYS A 39 7.25 -10.61 5.39
N VAL A 40 8.06 -9.57 5.35
CA VAL A 40 9.52 -9.69 5.12
C VAL A 40 10.23 -10.31 6.32
N ALA A 41 9.76 -10.10 7.55
CA ALA A 41 10.31 -10.77 8.73
C ALA A 41 10.20 -12.30 8.63
N THR A 42 9.07 -12.81 8.14
CA THR A 42 8.89 -14.24 7.87
C THR A 42 9.79 -14.74 6.74
N LEU A 43 9.97 -13.93 5.69
CA LEU A 43 10.89 -14.26 4.59
C LEU A 43 12.35 -14.24 5.05
N LYS A 44 12.72 -13.34 5.98
CA LYS A 44 14.07 -13.22 6.51
C LYS A 44 14.53 -14.54 7.13
N SER A 45 13.72 -15.15 7.99
CA SER A 45 14.08 -16.43 8.61
C SER A 45 14.07 -17.59 7.62
N THR A 46 13.22 -17.52 6.60
CA THR A 46 13.05 -18.62 5.63
C THR A 46 14.13 -18.63 4.56
N LEU A 47 14.55 -17.45 4.11
CA LEU A 47 15.51 -17.27 3.01
C LEU A 47 16.89 -16.80 3.49
N ASP A 48 17.09 -16.71 4.80
CA ASP A 48 18.28 -16.15 5.43
C ASP A 48 18.70 -14.79 4.85
N LEU A 49 17.75 -13.84 4.84
CA LEU A 49 17.98 -12.53 4.25
C LEU A 49 18.91 -11.68 5.12
N ASP A 50 19.89 -11.04 4.49
CA ASP A 50 20.73 -10.05 5.16
C ASP A 50 19.97 -8.73 5.43
N VAL A 51 20.56 -7.84 6.22
CA VAL A 51 19.94 -6.56 6.61
C VAL A 51 19.62 -5.66 5.41
N LYS A 52 20.45 -5.67 4.37
CA LYS A 52 20.23 -4.88 3.15
C LYS A 52 19.08 -5.47 2.34
N GLN A 53 19.06 -6.79 2.16
CA GLN A 53 18.01 -7.51 1.46
C GLN A 53 16.65 -7.31 2.14
N VAL A 54 16.59 -7.39 3.47
CA VAL A 54 15.38 -7.11 4.25
C VAL A 54 14.84 -5.71 3.92
N LYS A 55 15.67 -4.68 4.00
CA LYS A 55 15.24 -3.30 3.70
C LYS A 55 14.72 -3.13 2.28
N LEU A 56 15.41 -3.71 1.29
CA LEU A 56 15.01 -3.64 -0.10
C LEU A 56 13.70 -4.41 -0.36
N MET A 57 13.52 -5.56 0.28
CA MET A 57 12.27 -6.33 0.21
C MET A 57 11.09 -5.58 0.85
N GLU A 58 11.30 -4.93 1.99
CA GLU A 58 10.28 -4.10 2.65
C GLU A 58 9.84 -2.94 1.75
N GLN A 59 10.80 -2.26 1.13
CA GLN A 59 10.54 -1.18 0.19
C GLN A 59 9.81 -1.67 -1.07
N ASN A 60 10.29 -2.75 -1.68
CA ASN A 60 9.67 -3.35 -2.87
C ASN A 60 8.21 -3.73 -2.60
N LEU A 61 7.94 -4.38 -1.46
CA LEU A 61 6.61 -4.86 -1.11
C LEU A 61 5.66 -3.72 -0.70
N SER A 62 6.12 -2.76 0.09
CA SER A 62 5.30 -1.61 0.50
C SER A 62 4.90 -0.74 -0.70
N GLN A 63 5.82 -0.46 -1.62
CA GLN A 63 5.53 0.28 -2.85
C GLN A 63 4.53 -0.47 -3.74
N PHE A 64 4.69 -1.80 -3.88
CA PHE A 64 3.76 -2.61 -4.64
C PHE A 64 2.34 -2.55 -4.06
N GLU A 65 2.18 -2.75 -2.75
CA GLU A 65 0.86 -2.74 -2.11
C GLU A 65 0.22 -1.34 -2.14
N ALA A 66 1.00 -0.27 -2.01
CA ALA A 66 0.53 1.11 -2.16
C ALA A 66 0.01 1.38 -3.59
N HIS A 67 0.79 1.03 -4.62
CA HIS A 67 0.36 1.18 -6.01
C HIS A 67 -0.84 0.27 -6.34
N LYS A 68 -0.87 -0.94 -5.78
CA LYS A 68 -1.99 -1.88 -6.00
C LYS A 68 -3.27 -1.27 -5.43
N LYS A 69 -3.20 -0.68 -4.24
CA LYS A 69 -4.34 0.04 -3.65
C LYS A 69 -4.81 1.18 -4.57
N GLN A 70 -3.90 1.99 -5.11
CA GLN A 70 -4.25 3.06 -6.05
C GLN A 70 -4.97 2.52 -7.30
N VAL A 71 -4.50 1.40 -7.86
CA VAL A 71 -5.16 0.75 -9.00
C VAL A 71 -6.55 0.20 -8.61
N MET A 72 -6.69 -0.34 -7.41
CA MET A 72 -7.97 -0.84 -6.91
C MET A 72 -8.99 0.27 -6.68
N ASP A 73 -8.53 1.43 -6.19
CA ASP A 73 -9.36 2.61 -5.92
C ASP A 73 -9.68 3.41 -7.20
N ALA A 74 -8.96 3.18 -8.31
CA ALA A 74 -9.18 3.88 -9.57
C ALA A 74 -10.52 3.51 -10.22
N ASP A 75 -11.14 4.50 -10.88
CA ASP A 75 -12.37 4.32 -11.65
C ASP A 75 -12.06 3.79 -13.06
N ILE A 76 -11.71 2.51 -13.12
CA ILE A 76 -11.42 1.76 -14.36
C ILE A 76 -12.06 0.37 -14.29
N SER A 77 -12.21 -0.27 -15.44
CA SER A 77 -12.80 -1.62 -15.52
C SER A 77 -12.01 -2.65 -14.71
N ALA A 78 -12.71 -3.68 -14.20
CA ALA A 78 -12.08 -4.77 -13.46
C ALA A 78 -10.97 -5.47 -14.28
N THR A 79 -11.19 -5.65 -15.59
CA THR A 79 -10.18 -6.18 -16.51
C THR A 79 -8.93 -5.32 -16.54
N ALA A 80 -9.08 -3.99 -16.67
CA ALA A 80 -7.95 -3.06 -16.67
C ALA A 80 -7.20 -3.04 -15.33
N LYS A 81 -7.91 -3.19 -14.19
CA LYS A 81 -7.28 -3.36 -12.87
C LYS A 81 -6.44 -4.63 -12.83
N SER A 82 -7.02 -5.75 -13.27
CA SER A 82 -6.33 -7.05 -13.29
C SER A 82 -5.07 -7.02 -14.14
N GLU A 83 -5.13 -6.45 -15.35
CA GLU A 83 -3.97 -6.33 -16.24
C GLU A 83 -2.87 -5.45 -15.65
N LYS A 84 -3.23 -4.31 -15.04
CA LYS A 84 -2.25 -3.42 -14.39
C LYS A 84 -1.58 -4.13 -13.21
N ILE A 85 -2.36 -4.79 -12.35
CA ILE A 85 -1.83 -5.52 -11.20
C ILE A 85 -0.92 -6.67 -11.64
N ALA A 86 -1.30 -7.42 -12.70
CA ALA A 86 -0.46 -8.48 -13.25
C ALA A 86 0.89 -7.95 -13.75
N LYS A 87 0.90 -6.84 -14.50
CA LYS A 87 2.15 -6.19 -14.94
C LYS A 87 3.00 -5.73 -13.76
N MET A 88 2.38 -5.14 -12.74
CA MET A 88 3.08 -4.72 -11.53
C MET A 88 3.70 -5.91 -10.79
N GLU A 89 3.01 -7.04 -10.73
CA GLU A 89 3.53 -8.26 -10.10
C GLU A 89 4.76 -8.79 -10.87
N THR A 90 4.76 -8.74 -12.20
CA THR A 90 5.95 -9.06 -13.00
C THR A 90 7.14 -8.16 -12.63
N TYR A 91 6.96 -6.84 -12.58
CA TYR A 91 8.03 -5.92 -12.20
C TYR A 91 8.50 -6.14 -10.76
N ARG A 92 7.58 -6.45 -9.85
CA ARG A 92 7.89 -6.77 -8.46
C ARG A 92 8.79 -8.00 -8.38
N LEU A 93 8.47 -9.07 -9.11
CA LEU A 93 9.27 -10.30 -9.16
C LEU A 93 10.67 -10.07 -9.76
N GLU A 94 10.78 -9.31 -10.84
CA GLU A 94 12.08 -8.94 -11.42
C GLU A 94 12.94 -8.14 -10.43
N SER A 95 12.33 -7.23 -9.66
CA SER A 95 13.04 -6.51 -8.61
C SER A 95 13.48 -7.44 -7.47
N VAL A 96 12.64 -8.40 -7.05
CA VAL A 96 13.03 -9.40 -6.04
C VAL A 96 14.22 -10.25 -6.52
N LYS A 97 14.24 -10.63 -7.80
CA LYS A 97 15.36 -11.36 -8.41
C LYS A 97 16.69 -10.59 -8.36
N GLN A 98 16.64 -9.25 -8.41
CA GLN A 98 17.82 -8.41 -8.27
C GLN A 98 18.26 -8.19 -6.81
N ILE A 99 17.35 -8.37 -5.85
CA ILE A 99 17.62 -8.22 -4.42
C ILE A 99 18.22 -9.51 -3.83
N LEU A 100 17.70 -10.65 -4.25
CA LEU A 100 18.05 -11.96 -3.72
C LEU A 100 19.21 -12.60 -4.49
N THR A 101 19.92 -13.51 -3.83
CA THR A 101 20.78 -14.46 -4.57
C THR A 101 19.93 -15.43 -5.38
N ASN A 102 20.52 -16.11 -6.36
CA ASN A 102 19.79 -17.10 -7.17
C ASN A 102 19.13 -18.19 -6.30
N ASP A 103 19.83 -18.70 -5.29
CA ASP A 103 19.30 -19.75 -4.41
C ASP A 103 18.14 -19.23 -3.55
N GLN A 104 18.27 -18.03 -2.99
CA GLN A 104 17.20 -17.37 -2.24
C GLN A 104 15.99 -17.06 -3.12
N TYR A 105 16.21 -16.63 -4.37
CA TYR A 105 15.15 -16.37 -5.34
C TYR A 105 14.41 -17.66 -5.72
N ASN A 106 15.13 -18.75 -5.98
CA ASN A 106 14.53 -20.05 -6.28
C ASN A 106 13.65 -20.54 -5.12
N GLN A 107 14.14 -20.41 -3.89
CA GLN A 107 13.35 -20.71 -2.69
C GLN A 107 12.12 -19.79 -2.58
N TYR A 108 12.29 -18.50 -2.84
CA TYR A 108 11.20 -17.52 -2.83
C TYR A 108 10.09 -17.88 -3.82
N VAL A 109 10.44 -18.22 -5.07
CA VAL A 109 9.47 -18.63 -6.09
C VAL A 109 8.78 -19.94 -5.70
N ALA A 110 9.52 -20.90 -5.12
CA ALA A 110 8.93 -22.13 -4.61
C ALA A 110 7.90 -21.88 -3.49
N LEU A 111 8.11 -20.86 -2.64
CA LEU A 111 7.13 -20.44 -1.63
C LEU A 111 5.86 -19.85 -2.27
N LEU A 112 5.98 -19.15 -3.40
CA LEU A 112 4.83 -18.58 -4.11
C LEU A 112 3.95 -19.66 -4.76
N GLY A 113 4.57 -20.73 -5.29
CA GLY A 113 3.88 -21.84 -5.95
C GLY A 113 3.21 -22.85 -5.00
N LYS A 114 3.43 -22.75 -3.68
CA LYS A 114 2.81 -23.61 -2.65
C LYS A 114 1.39 -23.15 -2.24
N LYS A 115 0.75 -22.28 -3.01
CA LYS A 115 -0.59 -21.76 -2.74
C LYS A 115 -1.68 -22.55 -3.46
#